data_AF-A0A1F6M9L9-F1
#
_entry.id   AF-A0A1F6M9L9-F1
#
_cell.length_a   1.000
_cell.length_b   1.000
_cell.length_c   1.000
_cell.angle_alpha   90.00
_cell.angle_beta   90.00
_cell.angle_gamma   90.00
#
_symmetry.space_group_name_H-M   'P 1'
#
loop_
_entity.id
_entity.type
_entity.pdbx_description
1 polymer ?
#
loop_
_entity_poly.entity_id
_entity_poly.type
_entity_poly.pdbx_seq_one_letter_code
_entity_poly.pdbx_strand_id
1 'polypeptide(L)' 'MSAKSEKQDSFAAQFAELETITQWFERGDVSIEEALEKFERGLKLADELQKYLHGVEQRVTEMKKKFNV' A
#
# COMPACT_ATOMS: atom_id res chain seq x y z
N MET A 1 -4.13 23.64 7.19
CA MET A 1 -4.43 22.24 7.59
C MET A 1 -3.93 21.31 6.48
N SER A 2 -3.67 20.03 6.79
CA SER A 2 -3.96 18.88 5.91
C SER A 2 -2.88 18.09 5.14
N ALA A 3 -1.58 18.42 5.15
CA ALA A 3 -0.59 17.56 4.47
C ALA A 3 -0.43 16.13 5.07
N LYS A 4 -0.91 15.90 6.31
CA LYS A 4 -0.86 14.60 6.98
C LYS A 4 -2.08 13.71 6.67
N SER A 5 -3.25 14.28 6.36
CA SER A 5 -4.44 13.48 6.01
C SER A 5 -4.35 12.98 4.56
N GLU A 6 -3.92 13.81 3.62
CA GLU A 6 -3.83 13.42 2.20
C GLU A 6 -2.97 12.18 1.94
N LYS A 7 -1.85 12.03 2.68
CA LYS A 7 -0.99 10.83 2.57
C LYS A 7 -1.60 9.60 3.22
N GLN A 8 -2.44 9.78 4.24
CA GLN A 8 -3.11 8.70 4.94
C GLN A 8 -4.31 8.21 4.12
N ASP A 9 -5.04 9.14 3.50
CA ASP A 9 -6.09 8.87 2.52
C ASP A 9 -5.51 8.16 1.29
N SER A 10 -4.31 8.56 0.86
CA SER A 10 -3.58 7.90 -0.24
C SER A 10 -3.17 6.46 0.08
N PHE A 11 -2.72 6.17 1.31
CA PHE A 11 -2.40 4.80 1.73
C PHE A 11 -3.64 3.92 1.78
N ALA A 12 -4.71 4.40 2.43
CA ALA A 12 -5.96 3.65 2.55
C ALA A 12 -6.57 3.36 1.18
N ALA A 13 -6.52 4.32 0.26
CA ALA A 13 -6.98 4.13 -1.12
C ALA A 13 -6.15 3.07 -1.87
N GLN A 14 -4.82 3.13 -1.79
CA GLN A 14 -3.94 2.13 -2.41
C GLN A 14 -4.13 0.73 -1.84
N PHE A 15 -4.34 0.63 -0.52
CA PHE A 15 -4.60 -0.64 0.14
C PHE A 15 -5.94 -1.25 -0.30
N ALA A 16 -7.01 -0.43 -0.35
CA ALA A 16 -8.32 -0.87 -0.84
C ALA A 16 -8.28 -1.30 -2.33
N GLU A 17 -7.47 -0.61 -3.14
CA GLU A 17 -7.25 -1.01 -4.54
C GLU A 17 -6.57 -2.39 -4.62
N LEU A 18 -5.54 -2.63 -3.79
CA LEU A 18 -4.86 -3.92 -3.74
C LEU A 18 -5.81 -5.04 -3.30
N GLU A 19 -6.65 -4.81 -2.28
CA GLU A 19 -7.68 -5.77 -1.86
C GLU A 19 -8.67 -6.08 -2.99
N THR A 20 -9.07 -5.07 -3.75
CA THR A 20 -9.97 -5.24 -4.90
C THR A 20 -9.32 -6.11 -5.99
N ILE A 21 -8.02 -5.92 -6.24
CA ILE A 21 -7.25 -6.75 -7.17
C ILE A 21 -7.20 -8.20 -6.67
N THR A 22 -6.91 -8.43 -5.39
CA THR A 22 -6.89 -9.78 -4.80
C THR A 22 -8.26 -10.47 -4.92
N GLN A 23 -9.34 -9.77 -4.55
CA GLN A 23 -10.72 -10.29 -4.69
C GLN A 23 -11.08 -10.59 -6.15
N TRP A 24 -10.54 -9.83 -7.10
CA TRP A 24 -10.75 -10.10 -8.52
C TRP A 24 -10.06 -11.40 -8.94
N PHE A 25 -8.81 -11.65 -8.50
CA PHE A 25 -8.10 -12.92 -8.76
C PHE A 25 -8.82 -14.14 -8.16
N GLU A 26 -9.47 -13.99 -7.01
CA GLU A 26 -10.21 -15.08 -6.34
C GLU A 26 -11.47 -15.52 -7.09
N ARG A 27 -12.00 -14.71 -8.03
CA ARG A 27 -13.21 -15.03 -8.81
C ARG A 27 -12.98 -16.12 -9.86
N GLY A 28 -11.72 -16.41 -10.20
CA GLY A 28 -11.33 -17.60 -10.97
C GLY A 28 -11.58 -17.58 -12.48
N ASP A 29 -12.51 -16.75 -12.99
CA ASP A 29 -12.72 -16.55 -14.43
C ASP A 29 -12.08 -15.23 -14.87
N VAL A 30 -10.81 -15.32 -15.26
CA VAL A 30 -9.98 -14.16 -15.63
C VAL A 30 -9.25 -14.41 -16.94
N SER A 31 -9.28 -13.42 -17.85
CA SER A 31 -8.42 -13.47 -19.03
C SER A 31 -6.96 -13.29 -18.60
N ILE A 32 -6.03 -13.92 -19.34
CA ILE A 32 -4.60 -13.87 -19.01
C ILE A 32 -4.08 -12.44 -19.16
N GLU A 33 -4.58 -11.70 -20.15
CA GLU A 33 -4.24 -10.31 -20.41
C GLU A 33 -4.66 -9.40 -19.23
N GLU A 34 -5.91 -9.51 -18.77
CA GLU A 34 -6.36 -8.74 -17.59
C GLU A 34 -5.63 -9.16 -16.32
N ALA A 35 -5.31 -10.45 -16.19
CA ALA A 35 -4.55 -10.97 -15.06
C ALA A 35 -3.14 -10.37 -15.01
N LEU A 36 -2.46 -10.25 -16.15
CA LEU A 36 -1.14 -9.61 -16.22
C LEU A 36 -1.21 -8.13 -15.83
N GLU A 37 -2.17 -7.38 -16.36
CA GLU A 37 -2.34 -5.96 -16.01
C GLU A 37 -2.61 -5.76 -14.51
N LYS A 38 -3.52 -6.57 -13.94
CA LYS A 38 -3.86 -6.53 -12.51
C LYS A 38 -2.69 -6.96 -11.64
N PHE A 39 -1.90 -7.93 -12.09
CA PHE A 39 -0.71 -8.39 -11.39
C PHE A 39 0.38 -7.31 -11.33
N GLU A 40 0.68 -6.67 -12.45
CA GLU A 40 1.63 -5.55 -12.50
C GLU A 40 1.19 -4.39 -11.59
N ARG A 41 -0.11 -4.04 -11.63
CA ARG A 41 -0.67 -3.03 -10.75
C ARG A 41 -0.57 -3.43 -9.28
N GLY A 42 -0.88 -4.68 -8.96
CA GLY A 42 -0.77 -5.23 -7.61
C GLY A 42 0.65 -5.19 -7.06
N LEU A 43 1.64 -5.56 -7.88
CA LEU A 43 3.07 -5.45 -7.51
C LEU A 43 3.48 -4.01 -7.22
N LYS A 44 3.05 -3.07 -8.06
CA LYS A 44 3.35 -1.64 -7.85
C LYS A 44 2.73 -1.11 -6.56
N LEU A 45 1.46 -1.43 -6.30
CA LEU A 45 0.78 -1.05 -5.07
C LEU A 45 1.47 -1.64 -3.83
N ALA A 46 1.85 -2.92 -3.88
CA ALA A 46 2.56 -3.57 -2.79
C ALA A 46 3.91 -2.87 -2.47
N ASP A 47 4.69 -2.50 -3.49
CA ASP A 47 5.94 -1.75 -3.33
C ASP A 47 5.71 -0.35 -2.72
N GLU A 48 4.70 0.38 -3.20
CA GLU A 48 4.35 1.71 -2.69
C GLU A 48 3.91 1.65 -1.22
N LEU A 49 3.07 0.68 -0.85
CA LEU A 49 2.61 0.44 0.52
C LEU A 49 3.78 0.05 1.44
N GLN A 50 4.68 -0.83 0.99
CA GLN A 50 5.85 -1.25 1.75
C GLN A 50 6.79 -0.07 2.03
N LYS A 51 7.04 0.78 1.03
CA LYS A 51 7.85 2.00 1.18
C LYS A 51 7.23 2.97 2.18
N TYR A 52 5.90 3.14 2.13
CA TYR A 52 5.20 3.97 3.10
C TYR A 52 5.37 3.43 4.53
N LEU A 53 5.12 2.15 4.75
CA LEU A 53 5.25 1.51 6.06
C LEU A 53 6.68 1.60 6.59
N HIS A 54 7.68 1.38 5.75
CA HIS A 54 9.09 1.52 6.13
C HIS A 54 9.42 2.96 6.57
N GLY A 55 8.92 3.96 5.83
CA GLY A 55 9.09 5.37 6.22
C GLY A 55 8.41 5.71 7.56
N VAL A 56 7.27 5.09 7.85
CA VAL A 56 6.59 5.23 9.16
C VAL A 56 7.40 4.56 10.26
N GLU A 57 7.89 3.34 10.03
CA GLU A 57 8.71 2.59 10.98
C GLU A 57 10.00 3.34 11.34
N GLN A 58 10.68 3.91 10.34
CA GLN A 58 11.87 4.74 10.55
C GLN A 58 11.55 5.95 11.44
N ARG A 59 10.46 6.67 11.17
CA ARG A 59 10.03 7.82 11.99
C ARG A 59 9.70 7.41 13.42
N VAL A 60 9.02 6.28 13.61
CA VAL A 60 8.74 5.74 14.95
C VAL A 60 10.03 5.39 15.69
N THR A 61 10.99 4.78 14.99
CA THR A 61 12.30 4.43 15.55
C THR A 61 13.09 5.67 15.96
N GLU A 62 13.12 6.71 15.13
CA GLU A 62 13.74 7.99 15.46
C GLU A 62 13.06 8.67 16.65
N MET A 63 11.73 8.62 16.73
CA MET A 63 10.99 9.13 17.88
C MET A 63 11.39 8.37 19.15
N LYS A 64 11.38 7.04 19.15
CA LYS A 64 11.80 6.22 20.30
C LYS A 64 13.20 6.59 20.78
N LYS A 65 14.17 6.75 19.85
CA LYS A 65 15.53 7.21 20.18
C LYS A 65 15.54 8.60 20.83
N LYS A 66 14.72 9.54 20.35
CA LYS A 66 14.63 10.90 20.89
C LYS A 66 13.99 10.96 22.28
N PHE A 67 13.13 10.00 22.64
CA PHE A 67 12.44 9.95 23.93
C PHE A 67 13.09 9.04 24.97
N ASN A 68 14.23 8.42 24.63
CA ASN A 68 15.16 7.69 25.52
C ASN A 68 14.51 6.96 26.71
N VAL A 69 13.69 5.95 26.38
CA VAL A 69 13.52 4.73 27.19
C VAL A 69 14.35 3.64 26.56
#